data_AF-A0A1H0WG49-F1
#
_entry.id   AF-A0A1H0WG49-F1
#
_cell.length_a   1.000
_cell.length_b   1.000
_cell.length_c   1.000
_cell.angle_alpha   90.00
_cell.angle_beta   90.00
_cell.angle_gamma   90.00
#
_symmetry.space_group_name_H-M   'P 1'
#
loop_
_entity.id
_entity.type
_entity.pdbx_description
1 polymer ?
#
loop_
_entity_poly.entity_id
_entity_poly.type
_entity_poly.pdbx_seq_one_letter_code
_entity_poly.pdbx_strand_id
1 'polypeptide(L)'
;MSDLLVECPVHLTESNRDELRLLYADLRDHYARRDARNGTRTTLHFVWSGVLDPELFGATFADQRHVFAASRPVLNSAREPAALQETNRWLSARPQQNGASLRT
;
A
#
# COMPACT_ATOMS: atom_id res chain seq x y z
N MET A 1 -1.95 22.70 -10.80
CA MET A 1 -2.00 21.23 -10.69
C MET A 1 -3.04 20.93 -9.63
N SER A 2 -4.13 20.28 -9.98
CA SER A 2 -5.18 19.93 -9.01
C SER A 2 -4.87 18.57 -8.43
N ASP A 3 -4.77 18.49 -7.11
CA ASP A 3 -4.58 17.23 -6.40
C ASP A 3 -5.95 16.57 -6.20
N LEU A 4 -6.12 15.37 -6.77
CA LEU A 4 -7.32 14.56 -6.64
C LEU A 4 -7.05 13.43 -5.65
N LEU A 5 -7.87 13.30 -4.62
CA LEU A 5 -7.87 12.13 -3.74
C LEU A 5 -8.97 11.17 -4.19
N VAL A 6 -8.61 9.90 -4.40
CA VAL A 6 -9.58 8.84 -4.70
C VAL A 6 -9.52 7.77 -3.62
N GLU A 7 -10.66 7.49 -3.01
CA GLU A 7 -10.79 6.37 -2.07
C GLU A 7 -11.00 5.05 -2.83
N CYS A 8 -10.24 4.05 -2.42
CA CYS A 8 -10.24 2.70 -2.97
C CYS A 8 -10.55 1.71 -1.84
N PRO A 9 -11.83 1.40 -1.59
CA PRO A 9 -12.20 0.36 -0.64
C PRO A 9 -11.63 -0.98 -1.11
N VAL A 10 -10.87 -1.64 -0.24
CA VAL A 10 -10.25 -2.94 -0.52
C VAL A 10 -10.50 -3.90 0.63
N HIS A 11 -10.76 -5.15 0.27
CA HIS A 11 -10.97 -6.24 1.22
C HIS A 11 -9.80 -7.21 1.10
N LEU A 12 -9.07 -7.43 2.19
CA LEU A 12 -7.97 -8.38 2.26
C LEU A 12 -8.47 -9.73 2.76
N THR A 13 -8.17 -10.78 2.03
CA THR A 13 -8.35 -12.17 2.44
C THR A 13 -7.00 -12.88 2.46
N GLU A 14 -6.94 -14.09 2.98
CA GLU A 14 -5.72 -14.90 3.01
C GLU A 14 -5.19 -15.25 1.60
N SER A 15 -6.05 -15.23 0.58
CA SER A 15 -5.75 -15.75 -0.75
C SER A 15 -5.76 -14.73 -1.89
N ASN A 16 -6.24 -13.50 -1.66
CA ASN A 16 -6.48 -12.54 -2.76
C ASN A 16 -5.30 -11.60 -3.05
N ARG A 17 -4.11 -11.89 -2.54
CA ARG A 17 -2.92 -11.04 -2.75
C ARG A 17 -2.60 -10.83 -4.23
N ASP A 18 -2.68 -11.88 -5.05
CA ASP A 18 -2.38 -11.77 -6.48
C ASP A 18 -3.44 -10.97 -7.24
N GLU A 19 -4.71 -11.07 -6.83
CA GLU A 19 -5.78 -10.22 -7.36
C GLU A 19 -5.54 -8.74 -7.02
N LEU A 20 -5.09 -8.45 -5.80
CA LEU A 20 -4.73 -7.09 -5.39
C LEU A 20 -3.56 -6.53 -6.20
N ARG A 21 -2.58 -7.37 -6.59
CA ARG A 21 -1.48 -6.94 -7.46
C ARG A 21 -1.96 -6.52 -8.86
N LEU A 22 -2.90 -7.28 -9.43
CA LEU A 22 -3.52 -6.93 -10.70
C LEU A 22 -4.29 -5.61 -10.59
N LEU A 23 -5.09 -5.46 -9.52
CA LEU A 23 -5.79 -4.21 -9.21
C LEU A 23 -4.83 -3.02 -9.13
N TYR A 24 -3.69 -3.16 -8.45
CA TYR A 24 -2.71 -2.07 -8.34
C TYR A 24 -2.14 -1.68 -9.70
N ALA A 25 -1.82 -2.65 -10.57
CA ALA A 25 -1.32 -2.38 -11.91
C ALA A 25 -2.37 -1.64 -12.76
N ASP A 26 -3.64 -2.06 -12.69
CA ASP A 26 -4.73 -1.42 -13.40
C ASP A 26 -4.97 0.02 -12.91
N LEU A 27 -5.00 0.24 -11.59
CA LEU A 27 -5.10 1.58 -11.01
C LEU A 27 -3.89 2.45 -11.38
N ARG A 28 -2.68 1.87 -11.39
CA ARG A 28 -1.47 2.55 -11.86
C ARG A 28 -1.68 3.09 -13.27
N ASP A 29 -2.03 2.22 -14.20
CA ASP A 29 -2.09 2.58 -15.62
C ASP A 29 -3.28 3.50 -15.92
N HIS A 30 -4.43 3.26 -15.29
CA HIS A 30 -5.62 4.10 -15.43
C HIS A 30 -5.33 5.56 -15.05
N TYR A 31 -4.87 5.78 -13.82
CA TYR A 31 -4.66 7.15 -13.34
C TYR A 31 -3.42 7.81 -13.95
N ALA A 32 -2.42 7.05 -14.41
CA ALA A 32 -1.28 7.63 -15.15
C ALA A 32 -1.76 8.28 -16.45
N ARG A 33 -2.63 7.57 -17.20
CA ARG A 33 -3.22 8.08 -18.45
C ARG A 33 -4.16 9.25 -18.21
N ARG A 34 -4.94 9.21 -17.12
CA ARG A 34 -5.86 10.30 -16.74
C ARG A 34 -5.09 11.56 -16.32
N ASP A 35 -4.08 11.41 -15.47
CA ASP A 35 -3.26 12.51 -14.97
C ASP A 35 -2.49 13.21 -16.09
N ALA A 36 -1.89 12.44 -17.00
CA ALA A 36 -1.23 12.98 -18.18
C ALA A 36 -2.19 13.76 -19.10
N ARG A 37 -3.45 13.30 -19.24
CA ARG A 37 -4.47 13.96 -20.08
C ARG A 37 -4.99 15.26 -19.45
N ASN A 38 -5.19 15.26 -18.14
CA ASN A 38 -5.93 16.32 -17.46
C ASN A 38 -5.01 17.31 -16.71
N GLY A 39 -3.70 17.07 -16.67
CA GLY A 39 -2.77 17.86 -15.86
C GLY A 39 -3.06 17.76 -14.35
N THR A 40 -3.64 16.63 -13.92
CA THR A 40 -3.97 16.34 -12.52
C THR A 40 -2.91 15.45 -11.89
N ARG A 41 -2.87 15.43 -10.56
CA ARG A 41 -2.09 14.44 -9.81
C ARG A 41 -3.04 13.70 -8.89
N THR A 42 -3.24 12.40 -9.15
CA THR A 42 -4.14 11.58 -8.35
C THR A 42 -3.37 10.88 -7.21
N THR A 43 -3.86 11.04 -5.99
CA THR A 43 -3.47 10.26 -4.81
C THR A 43 -4.50 9.17 -4.58
N LEU A 44 -4.05 7.92 -4.48
CA LEU A 44 -4.93 6.78 -4.19
C LEU A 44 -4.92 6.49 -2.69
N HIS A 45 -6.10 6.44 -2.08
CA HIS A 45 -6.28 6.13 -0.66
C HIS A 45 -6.96 4.77 -0.52
N PHE A 46 -6.18 3.74 -0.20
CA PHE A 46 -6.69 2.40 0.05
C PHE A 46 -7.30 2.30 1.44
N VAL A 47 -8.61 2.03 1.49
CA VAL A 47 -9.37 1.85 2.74
C VAL A 47 -9.60 0.36 2.93
N TRP A 48 -8.84 -0.21 3.85
CA TRP A 48 -8.71 -1.65 4.07
C TRP A 48 -9.76 -2.23 5.02
N SER A 49 -10.21 -3.44 4.71
CA SER A 49 -11.08 -4.27 5.54
C SER A 49 -10.68 -5.74 5.41
N GLY A 50 -11.22 -6.63 6.25
CA GLY A 50 -10.92 -8.07 6.20
C GLY A 50 -9.78 -8.49 7.11
N VAL A 51 -9.00 -9.49 6.70
CA VAL A 51 -7.93 -10.10 7.52
C VAL A 51 -6.68 -9.21 7.47
N LEU A 52 -6.59 -8.26 8.39
CA LEU A 52 -5.42 -7.36 8.54
C LEU A 52 -4.33 -7.97 9.41
N ASP A 53 -4.01 -9.24 9.16
CA ASP A 53 -2.82 -9.86 9.73
C ASP A 53 -1.57 -9.07 9.31
N PRO A 54 -0.63 -8.76 10.23
CA PRO A 54 0.53 -7.93 9.92
C PRO A 54 1.44 -8.49 8.81
N GLU A 55 1.57 -9.82 8.67
CA GLU A 55 2.41 -10.42 7.64
C GLU A 55 1.72 -10.34 6.27
N LEU A 56 0.43 -10.70 6.22
CA LEU A 56 -0.38 -10.58 5.00
C LEU A 56 -0.46 -9.13 4.52
N PHE A 57 -0.76 -8.20 5.42
CA PHE A 57 -0.82 -6.77 5.11
C PHE A 57 0.56 -6.20 4.75
N GLY A 58 1.62 -6.61 5.45
CA GLY A 58 2.98 -6.18 5.12
C GLY A 58 3.39 -6.59 3.70
N ALA A 59 2.94 -7.75 3.24
CA ALA A 59 3.18 -8.25 1.89
C ALA A 59 2.46 -7.41 0.83
N THR A 60 1.22 -7.00 1.07
CA THR A 60 0.48 -6.11 0.15
C THR A 60 1.07 -4.70 0.12
N PHE A 61 1.53 -4.19 1.26
CA PHE A 61 2.21 -2.89 1.33
C PHE A 61 3.51 -2.87 0.51
N ALA A 62 4.29 -3.95 0.57
CA ALA A 62 5.49 -4.11 -0.26
C ALA A 62 5.16 -4.11 -1.76
N ASP A 63 4.06 -4.79 -2.15
CA ASP A 63 3.58 -4.82 -3.53
C ASP A 63 3.12 -3.43 -3.99
N GLN A 64 2.36 -2.69 -3.18
CA GLN A 64 1.98 -1.31 -3.46
C GLN A 64 3.21 -0.43 -3.68
N ARG A 65 4.21 -0.53 -2.81
CA ARG A 65 5.46 0.23 -2.96
C ARG A 65 6.14 -0.13 -4.27
N HIS A 66 6.21 -1.40 -4.64
CA HIS A 66 6.78 -1.82 -5.92
C HIS A 66 6.02 -1.24 -7.12
N VAL A 67 4.69 -1.26 -7.10
CA VAL A 67 3.85 -0.79 -8.22
C VAL A 67 3.83 0.74 -8.33
N PHE A 68 3.83 1.47 -7.22
CA PHE A 68 3.59 2.92 -7.19
C PHE A 68 4.84 3.79 -6.90
N ALA A 69 5.95 3.25 -6.39
CA ALA A 69 7.09 4.02 -5.83
C ALA A 69 7.62 5.17 -6.68
N ALA A 70 7.60 5.05 -8.01
CA ALA A 70 8.10 6.10 -8.91
C ALA A 70 7.01 7.01 -9.47
N SER A 71 5.73 6.64 -9.36
CA SER A 71 4.67 7.26 -10.16
C SER A 71 3.68 8.12 -9.38
N ARG A 72 3.39 7.81 -8.11
CA ARG A 72 2.42 8.59 -7.31
C ARG A 72 2.45 8.28 -5.81
N PRO A 73 1.96 9.21 -4.98
CA PRO A 73 1.67 8.93 -3.58
C PRO A 73 0.49 7.96 -3.44
N VAL A 74 0.59 7.06 -2.46
CA VAL A 74 -0.48 6.16 -2.00
C VAL A 74 -0.66 6.31 -0.50
N LEU A 75 -1.90 6.31 -0.04
CA LEU A 75 -2.29 6.36 1.38
C LEU A 75 -3.00 5.05 1.74
N ASN A 76 -2.87 4.61 2.99
CA ASN A 76 -3.52 3.42 3.51
C ASN A 76 -4.18 3.72 4.85
N SER A 77 -5.44 3.33 5.02
CA SER A 77 -6.17 3.35 6.30
C SER A 77 -7.00 2.07 6.46
N ALA A 78 -7.34 1.69 7.69
CA ALA A 78 -8.32 0.62 7.93
C ALA A 78 -9.68 1.26 8.13
N ARG A 79 -10.71 0.55 7.65
CA ARG A 79 -12.10 0.83 8.02
C ARG A 79 -12.33 0.70 9.53
N GLU A 80 -11.58 -0.18 10.19
CA GLU A 80 -11.49 -0.37 11.65
C GLU A 80 -10.12 0.16 12.15
N PRO A 81 -10.03 1.40 12.68
CA PRO A 81 -8.75 2.09 12.89
C PRO A 81 -7.75 1.38 13.80
N ALA A 82 -8.25 0.55 14.74
CA ALA A 82 -7.43 -0.14 15.72
C ALA A 82 -6.45 -1.14 15.09
N ALA A 83 -6.87 -1.83 14.02
CA ALA A 83 -6.09 -2.89 13.38
C ALA A 83 -4.86 -2.35 12.61
N LEU A 84 -4.97 -1.20 11.95
CA LEU A 84 -3.88 -0.66 11.13
C LEU A 84 -2.83 0.14 11.92
N GLN A 85 -3.19 0.69 13.08
CA GLN A 85 -2.21 1.35 13.96
C GLN A 85 -1.19 0.35 14.53
N GLU A 86 -1.64 -0.86 14.90
CA GLU A 86 -0.74 -1.91 15.39
C GLU A 86 0.16 -2.45 14.27
N THR A 87 -0.38 -2.69 13.08
CA THR A 87 0.41 -3.12 11.91
C THR A 87 1.41 -2.06 11.47
N ASN A 88 1.02 -0.77 11.41
CA ASN A 88 1.96 0.32 11.11
C ASN A 88 3.04 0.45 12.19
N ARG A 89 2.70 0.24 13.47
CA ARG A 89 3.70 0.20 14.56
C ARG A 89 4.68 -0.96 14.34
N TRP A 90 4.21 -2.16 14.03
CA TRP A 90 5.06 -3.32 13.74
C TRP A 90 5.98 -3.10 12.53
N LEU A 91 5.45 -2.56 11.44
CA LEU A 91 6.23 -2.26 10.23
C LEU A 91 7.25 -1.14 10.45
N SER A 92 6.94 -0.15 11.29
CA SER A 92 7.86 0.94 11.66
C SER A 92 8.86 0.54 12.75
N ALA A 93 8.54 -0.50 13.54
CA ALA A 93 9.36 -0.97 14.65
C ALA A 93 10.36 -2.05 14.27
N ARG A 94 10.39 -2.55 13.02
CA ARG A 94 11.45 -3.48 12.58
C ARG A 94 12.81 -2.78 12.67
N PRO A 95 13.68 -3.14 13.64
CA PRO A 95 15.03 -2.63 13.67
C PRO A 95 15.82 -3.33 12.57
N GLN A 96 16.59 -2.53 11.86
CA GLN A 96 17.74 -2.91 11.04
C GLN A 96 18.40 -4.19 11.56
N GLN A 97 18.59 -5.15 10.65
CA GLN A 97 19.24 -6.44 10.89
C GLN A 97 20.39 -6.30 11.89
N ASN A 98 20.31 -7.03 13.00
CA ASN A 98 21.44 -7.28 13.88
C ASN A 98 22.59 -7.79 13.00
N GLY A 99 23.56 -6.91 12.73
CA GLY A 99 24.84 -7.30 12.20
C GLY A 99 25.47 -8.23 13.23
N ALA A 100 25.39 -9.53 12.96
CA ALA A 100 26.18 -10.54 13.65
C ALA A 100 27.65 -10.20 13.38
N SER A 101 28.24 -9.41 14.28
CA SER A 101 29.67 -9.17 14.31
C SER A 101 30.31 -10.44 14.84
N LEU A 102 30.73 -11.30 13.91
CA LEU A 102 31.72 -12.34 14.14
C LEU A 102 32.96 -11.67 14.74
N ARG A 103 33.25 -11.97 16.01
CA ARG A 103 34.58 -11.82 16.59
C ARG A 103 35.13 -13.22 16.84
N THR A 104 36.04 -13.62 15.97
CA THR A 104 37.14 -14.56 16.23
C THR A 104 38.02 -14.08 17.37
#